data_AF-A0A551Y605-F1
#
_entry.id   AF-A0A551Y605-F1
#
_cell.length_a   1.000
_cell.length_b   1.000
_cell.length_c   1.000
_cell.angle_alpha   90.00
_cell.angle_beta   90.00
_cell.angle_gamma   90.00
#
_symmetry.space_group_name_H-M   'P 1'
#
loop_
_entity.id
_entity.type
_entity.pdbx_description
1 polymer ?
#
loop_
_entity_poly.entity_id
_entity_poly.type
_entity_poly.pdbx_seq_one_letter_code
_entity_poly.pdbx_strand_id
1 'polypeptide(L)'
;MTEEKTWVGIDVSKEVLDIYVLPQGLTWQQPNSDVGVQSLIEQLHPLSLSLVVVESTGGLERALVSGLQAATIPVALANPRKVKGFATALGKAKTDKLDAQVIPQFARAVQPQPQPVVSPQAQ
;
A
#
# COMPACT_ATOMS: atom_id res chain seq x y z
N MET A 1 -21.33 -5.58 15.60
CA MET A 1 -20.73 -5.51 14.25
C MET A 1 -19.24 -5.80 14.40
N THR A 2 -18.72 -6.83 13.74
CA THR A 2 -17.28 -6.97 13.58
C THR A 2 -16.84 -5.90 12.58
N GLU A 3 -16.09 -4.89 13.01
CA GLU A 3 -15.39 -4.00 12.08
C GLU A 3 -14.47 -4.86 11.21
N GLU A 4 -14.83 -4.98 9.93
CA GLU A 4 -14.05 -5.77 9.00
C GLU A 4 -12.80 -4.96 8.65
N LYS A 5 -11.68 -5.37 9.24
CA LYS A 5 -10.37 -4.77 9.02
C LYS A 5 -10.03 -4.78 7.52
N THR A 6 -9.65 -3.62 7.00
CA THR A 6 -9.23 -3.47 5.61
C THR A 6 -7.71 -3.43 5.50
N TRP A 7 -7.14 -4.20 4.56
CA TRP A 7 -5.73 -4.15 4.22
C TRP A 7 -5.56 -3.70 2.79
N VAL A 8 -4.64 -2.76 2.58
CA VAL A 8 -4.38 -2.19 1.27
C VAL A 8 -2.95 -2.49 0.87
N GLY A 9 -2.75 -2.91 -0.37
CA GLY A 9 -1.44 -3.01 -1.00
C GLY A 9 -1.37 -2.07 -2.18
N ILE A 10 -0.25 -1.37 -2.30
CA ILE A 10 0.00 -0.44 -3.39
C ILE A 10 1.31 -0.82 -4.07
N ASP A 11 1.23 -1.06 -5.37
CA ASP A 11 2.40 -1.11 -6.25
C ASP A 11 2.59 0.27 -6.91
N VAL A 12 3.84 0.72 -6.97
CA VAL A 12 4.18 2.09 -7.38
C VAL A 12 5.04 2.05 -8.62
N SER A 13 4.46 2.50 -9.73
CA SER A 13 5.18 2.75 -10.98
C SER A 13 5.41 4.25 -11.18
N LYS A 14 6.11 4.62 -12.26
CA LYS A 14 6.43 6.02 -12.56
C LYS A 14 5.18 6.89 -12.74
N GLU A 15 4.12 6.34 -13.34
CA GLU A 15 2.94 7.11 -13.73
C GLU A 15 1.68 6.69 -12.99
N VAL A 16 1.68 5.50 -12.38
CA VAL A 16 0.49 4.87 -11.82
C VAL A 16 0.77 4.26 -10.44
N LEU A 17 -0.19 4.43 -9.55
CA LEU A 17 -0.35 3.71 -8.30
C LEU A 17 -1.41 2.63 -8.51
N ASP A 18 -1.05 1.36 -8.35
CA ASP A 18 -1.97 0.24 -8.47
C ASP A 18 -2.42 -0.20 -7.07
N ILE A 19 -3.70 -0.03 -6.77
CA ILE A 19 -4.27 -0.21 -5.43
C ILE A 19 -5.08 -1.51 -5.37
N TYR A 20 -4.84 -2.29 -4.32
CA TYR A 20 -5.53 -3.55 -4.05
C TYR A 20 -6.04 -3.58 -2.61
N VAL A 21 -7.32 -3.89 -2.43
CA VAL A 21 -7.99 -3.84 -1.14
C VAL A 21 -8.55 -5.20 -0.74
N LEU A 22 -8.24 -5.62 0.48
CA LEU A 22 -8.79 -6.80 1.12
C LEU A 22 -9.62 -6.45 2.35
N PRO A 23 -10.65 -7.26 2.66
CA PRO A 23 -11.06 -8.47 1.95
C PRO A 23 -11.96 -8.24 0.72
N GLN A 24 -12.35 -6.99 0.44
CA GLN A 24 -13.35 -6.68 -0.59
C GLN A 24 -12.92 -7.06 -2.02
N GLY A 25 -11.62 -7.29 -2.26
CA GLY A 25 -11.09 -7.68 -3.56
C GLY A 25 -11.14 -6.54 -4.59
N LEU A 26 -11.27 -5.30 -4.12
CA LEU A 26 -11.34 -4.12 -4.99
C LEU A 26 -9.95 -3.78 -5.50
N THR A 27 -9.91 -3.36 -6.77
CA THR A 27 -8.68 -2.91 -7.42
C THR A 27 -8.97 -1.68 -8.25
N TRP A 28 -8.10 -0.67 -8.17
CA TRP A 28 -8.17 0.50 -9.02
C TRP A 28 -6.80 1.15 -9.16
N GLN A 29 -6.72 2.16 -10.02
CA GLN A 29 -5.50 2.90 -10.29
C GLN A 29 -5.68 4.38 -9.97
N GLN A 30 -4.60 5.02 -9.53
CA GLN A 30 -4.49 6.48 -9.42
C GLN A 30 -3.20 6.94 -10.11
N PRO A 31 -3.11 8.17 -10.62
CA PRO A 31 -1.86 8.67 -11.14
C PRO A 31 -0.83 8.79 -10.01
N ASN A 32 0.44 8.50 -10.29
CA ASN A 32 1.55 8.79 -9.38
C ASN A 32 1.89 10.29 -9.45
N SER A 33 1.01 11.12 -8.89
CA SER A 33 1.11 12.57 -8.83
C SER A 33 0.46 13.07 -7.54
N ASP A 34 0.72 14.32 -7.16
CA ASP A 34 0.13 14.91 -5.95
C ASP A 34 -1.41 14.84 -5.95
N VAL A 35 -2.02 15.07 -7.12
CA VAL A 35 -3.48 14.97 -7.29
C VAL A 35 -3.96 13.53 -7.10
N GLY A 36 -3.24 12.55 -7.65
CA GLY A 36 -3.61 11.14 -7.49
C GLY A 36 -3.44 10.64 -6.06
N VAL A 37 -2.39 11.09 -5.37
CA VAL A 37 -2.18 10.78 -3.94
C VAL A 37 -3.30 11.38 -3.08
N GLN A 38 -3.71 12.62 -3.35
CA GLN A 38 -4.81 13.25 -2.63
C GLN A 38 -6.14 12.52 -2.87
N SER A 39 -6.46 12.20 -4.14
CA SER A 39 -7.64 11.42 -4.49
C SER A 39 -7.63 10.03 -3.84
N LEU A 40 -6.45 9.39 -3.74
CA LEU A 40 -6.31 8.12 -3.05
C LEU A 40 -6.61 8.24 -1.55
N ILE A 41 -6.08 9.26 -0.87
CA ILE A 41 -6.34 9.51 0.56
C ILE A 41 -7.85 9.65 0.82
N GLU A 42 -8.55 10.41 -0.02
CA GLU A 42 -10.00 10.61 0.07
C GLU A 42 -10.79 9.30 -0.09
N GLN A 43 -10.33 8.41 -0.97
CA GLN A 43 -10.93 7.09 -1.17
C GLN A 43 -10.63 6.11 -0.03
N LEU A 44 -9.51 6.30 0.66
CA LEU A 44 -9.08 5.45 1.77
C LEU A 44 -9.75 5.83 3.10
N HIS A 45 -10.03 7.12 3.35
CA HIS A 45 -10.68 7.62 4.56
C HIS A 45 -11.97 6.91 5.00
N PRO A 46 -12.93 6.58 4.10
CA PRO A 46 -14.15 5.90 4.50
C PRO A 46 -13.94 4.42 4.86
N LEU A 47 -12.75 3.85 4.62
CA LEU A 47 -12.45 2.44 4.90
C LEU A 47 -11.92 2.26 6.32
N SER A 48 -12.27 1.15 6.98
CA SER A 48 -11.71 0.76 8.29
C SER A 48 -10.31 0.17 8.13
N LEU A 49 -9.36 1.02 7.73
CA LEU A 49 -7.98 0.63 7.40
C LEU A 49 -7.24 0.11 8.63
N SER A 50 -6.68 -1.10 8.50
CA SER A 50 -5.69 -1.63 9.44
C SER A 50 -4.27 -1.30 9.04
N LEU A 51 -3.94 -1.43 7.75
CA LEU A 51 -2.61 -1.15 7.24
C LEU A 51 -2.62 -0.97 5.71
N VAL A 52 -1.91 0.05 5.25
CA VAL A 52 -1.50 0.21 3.85
C VAL A 52 -0.05 -0.24 3.73
N VAL A 53 0.23 -1.15 2.79
CA VAL A 53 1.58 -1.58 2.46
C VAL A 53 1.93 -1.08 1.07
N VAL A 54 3.08 -0.43 0.94
CA VAL A 54 3.61 0.07 -0.32
C VAL A 54 4.87 -0.73 -0.65
N GLU A 55 4.94 -1.33 -1.84
CA GLU A 55 6.17 -1.98 -2.30
C GLU A 55 7.21 -0.92 -2.68
N SER A 56 8.40 -1.00 -2.09
CA SER A 56 9.48 -0.02 -2.30
C SER A 56 10.08 -0.15 -3.70
N THR A 57 9.92 0.85 -4.57
CA THR A 57 10.43 0.86 -5.95
C THR A 57 11.60 1.83 -6.18
N GLY A 58 12.35 2.16 -5.11
CA GLY A 58 13.61 2.89 -5.21
C GLY A 58 13.45 4.41 -5.21
N GLY A 59 12.33 4.92 -4.71
CA GLY A 59 12.12 6.34 -4.43
C GLY A 59 10.84 6.92 -4.99
N LEU A 60 10.16 6.23 -5.92
CA LEU A 60 8.89 6.67 -6.49
C LEU A 60 7.77 6.68 -5.45
N GLU A 61 7.89 5.84 -4.42
CA GLU A 61 6.92 5.70 -3.35
C GLU A 61 6.97 6.83 -2.31
N ARG A 62 8.00 7.70 -2.33
CA ARG A 62 8.24 8.70 -1.28
C ARG A 62 7.08 9.69 -1.13
N ALA A 63 6.59 10.25 -2.23
CA ALA A 63 5.50 11.23 -2.21
C ALA A 63 4.21 10.61 -1.68
N LEU A 64 3.88 9.40 -2.16
CA LEU A 64 2.75 8.61 -1.66
C LEU A 64 2.85 8.35 -0.15
N VAL A 65 3.98 7.81 0.32
CA VAL A 65 4.18 7.49 1.74
C VAL A 65 4.06 8.74 2.59
N SER A 66 4.68 9.85 2.17
CA SER A 66 4.58 11.13 2.88
C SER A 66 3.14 11.64 2.95
N GLY A 67 2.38 11.55 1.85
CA GLY A 67 0.98 11.95 1.82
C GLY A 67 0.11 11.11 2.75
N LEU A 68 0.29 9.78 2.75
CA LEU A 68 -0.41 8.87 3.64
C LEU A 68 -0.08 9.14 5.12
N GLN A 69 1.19 9.39 5.44
CA GLN A 69 1.61 9.76 6.79
C GLN A 69 0.99 11.08 7.25
N ALA A 70 0.97 12.10 6.40
CA ALA A 70 0.34 13.39 6.71
C ALA A 70 -1.18 13.26 6.94
N ALA A 71 -1.83 12.34 6.24
CA ALA A 71 -3.23 11.97 6.44
C ALA A 71 -3.46 11.04 7.66
N THR A 72 -2.42 10.72 8.44
CA THR A 72 -2.50 9.78 9.58
C THR A 72 -2.96 8.38 9.18
N ILE A 73 -2.73 7.98 7.93
CA ILE A 73 -3.03 6.64 7.43
C ILE A 73 -1.85 5.71 7.79
N PRO A 74 -2.09 4.55 8.43
CA PRO A 74 -1.03 3.61 8.78
C PRO A 74 -0.42 3.02 7.52
N VAL A 75 0.82 3.42 7.21
CA VAL A 75 1.54 2.98 6.00
C VAL A 75 2.85 2.30 6.37
N ALA A 76 3.16 1.17 5.75
CA ALA A 76 4.43 0.46 5.87
C ALA A 76 5.08 0.24 4.51
N LEU A 77 6.41 0.38 4.46
CA LEU A 77 7.20 0.04 3.28
C LEU A 77 7.56 -1.45 3.30
N ALA A 78 7.19 -2.17 2.25
CA ALA A 78 7.61 -3.55 2.06
C ALA A 78 8.81 -3.63 1.12
N ASN A 79 9.81 -4.41 1.53
CA ASN A 79 10.93 -4.73 0.67
C ASN A 79 10.47 -5.71 -0.43
N PRO A 80 10.71 -5.41 -1.73
CA PRO A 80 10.30 -6.27 -2.83
C PRO A 80 10.76 -7.73 -2.71
N ARG A 81 11.96 -7.95 -2.12
CA ARG A 81 12.49 -9.30 -1.88
C ARG A 81 11.63 -10.07 -0.87
N LYS A 82 11.10 -9.40 0.16
CA LYS A 82 10.22 -10.02 1.15
C LYS A 82 8.85 -10.35 0.56
N VAL A 83 8.27 -9.44 -0.22
CA VAL A 83 7.00 -9.67 -0.92
C VAL A 83 7.14 -10.84 -1.89
N LYS A 84 8.22 -10.87 -2.69
CA LYS A 84 8.51 -11.98 -3.60
C LYS A 84 8.73 -13.32 -2.87
N GLY A 85 9.45 -13.32 -1.75
CA GLY A 85 9.65 -14.51 -0.93
C GLY A 85 8.33 -15.05 -0.37
N PHE A 86 7.44 -14.15 0.07
CA PHE A 86 6.10 -14.50 0.52
C PHE A 86 5.23 -15.07 -0.62
N ALA A 87 5.21 -14.44 -1.80
CA ALA A 87 4.51 -14.97 -2.98
C ALA A 87 4.96 -16.40 -3.32
N THR A 88 6.27 -16.63 -3.31
CA THR A 88 6.88 -17.94 -3.57
C THR A 88 6.40 -18.99 -2.55
N ALA A 89 6.35 -18.62 -1.26
CA ALA A 89 5.87 -19.51 -0.21
C ALA A 89 4.38 -19.87 -0.34
N LEU A 90 3.58 -19.01 -0.98
CA LEU A 90 2.18 -19.28 -1.32
C LEU A 90 1.99 -20.13 -2.58
N GLY A 91 3.08 -20.59 -3.21
CA GLY A 91 3.02 -21.32 -4.48
C GLY A 91 2.62 -20.43 -5.67
N LYS A 92 2.65 -19.11 -5.51
CA LYS A 92 2.44 -18.16 -6.61
C LYS A 92 3.78 -17.91 -7.30
N ALA A 93 3.94 -18.47 -8.49
CA ALA A 93 5.11 -18.23 -9.32
C ALA A 93 4.91 -16.91 -10.09
N LYS A 94 5.76 -15.92 -9.80
CA LYS A 94 5.69 -14.57 -10.35
C LYS A 94 5.68 -14.60 -11.90
N THR A 95 4.52 -14.32 -12.49
CA THR A 95 4.42 -13.76 -13.84
C THR A 95 4.15 -12.26 -13.65
N ASP A 96 4.86 -11.41 -14.38
CA ASP A 96 5.12 -10.00 -14.03
C ASP A 96 3.91 -9.08 -13.73
N LYS A 97 2.67 -9.54 -13.93
CA LYS A 97 1.42 -8.83 -13.61
C LYS A 97 0.55 -9.46 -12.52
N LEU A 98 0.79 -10.72 -12.16
CA LEU A 98 -0.19 -11.55 -11.44
C LEU A 98 -0.16 -11.41 -9.90
N ASP A 99 0.83 -10.73 -9.33
CA ASP A 99 1.08 -10.78 -7.88
C ASP A 99 0.76 -9.52 -7.09
N ALA A 100 0.18 -8.47 -7.67
CA ALA A 100 -0.10 -7.25 -6.90
C ALA A 100 -1.19 -7.46 -5.80
N GLN A 101 -2.03 -8.49 -5.94
CA GLN A 101 -2.89 -9.00 -4.85
C GLN A 101 -2.10 -9.63 -3.68
N VAL A 102 -0.82 -9.97 -3.87
CA VAL A 102 0.04 -10.48 -2.80
C VAL A 102 0.41 -9.39 -1.82
N ILE A 103 0.47 -8.12 -2.23
CA ILE A 103 0.84 -7.01 -1.35
C ILE A 103 -0.16 -6.84 -0.19
N PRO A 104 -1.49 -6.75 -0.38
CA PRO A 104 -2.41 -6.70 0.74
C PRO A 104 -2.49 -8.03 1.52
N GLN A 105 -2.21 -9.18 0.89
CA GLN A 105 -2.09 -10.47 1.59
C GLN A 105 -0.89 -10.48 2.53
N PHE A 106 0.25 -9.95 2.08
CA PHE A 106 1.44 -9.72 2.88
C PHE A 106 1.16 -8.74 4.03
N ALA A 107 0.45 -7.65 3.76
CA ALA A 107 0.01 -6.71 4.78
C ALA A 107 -0.80 -7.39 5.89
N ARG A 108 -1.76 -8.24 5.51
CA ARG A 108 -2.61 -8.98 6.44
C ARG A 108 -1.85 -10.05 7.23
N ALA A 109 -0.96 -10.79 6.58
CA ALA A 109 -0.27 -11.93 7.18
C ALA A 109 0.96 -11.53 8.01
N VAL A 110 1.74 -10.58 7.51
CA VAL A 110 3.03 -10.18 8.11
C VAL A 110 2.89 -8.96 8.99
N GLN A 111 1.90 -8.09 8.71
CA GLN A 111 1.64 -6.86 9.46
C GLN A 111 2.93 -6.05 9.73
N PRO A 112 3.67 -5.66 8.67
CA PRO A 112 4.91 -4.91 8.84
C PRO A 112 4.66 -3.63 9.63
N GLN A 113 5.66 -3.22 10.41
CA GLN A 113 5.55 -2.04 11.24
C GLN A 113 5.32 -0.79 10.38
N PRO A 114 4.28 0.01 10.66
CA PRO A 114 4.08 1.29 10.01
C PRO A 114 5.30 2.19 10.17
N GLN A 115 5.60 2.96 9.12
CA GLN A 115 6.58 4.03 9.20
C GLN A 115 6.10 5.06 10.23
N PRO A 116 7.00 5.59 11.08
CA PRO A 116 6.63 6.65 12.01
C PRO A 116 6.09 7.85 11.22
N VAL A 117 5.03 8.47 11.73
CA VAL A 117 4.46 9.67 11.11
C VAL A 117 5.55 10.75 11.14
N VAL A 118 5.99 11.20 9.96
CA VAL A 118 6.84 12.38 9.86
C VAL A 118 5.93 13.58 10.07
N SER A 119 5.97 14.16 11.27
CA SER A 119 5.42 15.49 11.49
C SER A 119 6.17 16.45 10.56
N PRO A 120 5.48 17.37 9.84
CA PRO A 120 6.19 18.42 9.13
C PRO A 120 7.01 19.18 10.16
N GLN A 121 8.34 19.09 10.09
CA GLN A 121 9.17 20.08 10.78
C GLN A 121 8.88 21.40 10.09
N ALA A 122 8.18 22.28 10.79
CA ALA A 122 8.07 23.68 10.42
C ALA A 122 9.50 24.19 10.15
N GLN A 123 9.78 24.53 8.90
CA GLN A 123 10.93 25.37 8.55
C GLN A 123 10.54 26.82 8.76
#